data_AF-A0A423XCF1-F1
#
_entry.id   AF-A0A423XCF1-F1
#
_cell.length_a   1.000
_cell.length_b   1.000
_cell.length_c   1.000
_cell.angle_alpha   90.00
_cell.angle_beta   90.00
_cell.angle_gamma   90.00
#
_symmetry.space_group_name_H-M   'P 1'
#
loop_
_entity.id
_entity.type
_entity.pdbx_description
1 polymer ?
#
loop_
_entity_poly.entity_id
_entity_poly.type
_entity_poly.pdbx_seq_one_letter_code
_entity_poly.pdbx_strand_id
1 'polypeptide(L)'
;MPPQAMSRPERVPHLAKAKSPSGGRSEEPPGPRYFHSRRVRKDQVVKPWTKEPKDPKEKWVTIIPLIGLSVGLCVAAFIIWDGLRSVVNHKYCMVLEEDWSQGFRSDIWQAEIKVGGFGNGEFEMTTDASENLFVNGSHLFIRATLQDEELVTKNNMLDLGPKGSGTCTGSSRRECVAATNTTAGNSSIVPPVLSARINTKASARIKYGRVEVVAKLPKGDWLWPAIWMMPANDTYGPWPASGEIDVVESRGNNHTYAQGGDNVVSSALHWGPDLDNDMWWRTYHRRTARHTTYSDGFNTFAVEWSQKYLFTYVNNRLMQVLYTPFREKENMWRRGSFPHANANGTELKDPWGRTGRPNTPFDHEFYLIINLAVGGTNGWFKDGKSGKPWLDTSPKANKDFWEARGQWYPTWTQPYIEVKSVRIDQQCDGDEFEAGSRGMDRDQREAEVDDGVVGEAMEKANDKAEGEDKGKMV
;
A
#
# COMPACT_ATOMS: atom_id res chain seq x y z
N MET A 1 -51.64 10.56 -17.44
CA MET A 1 -52.71 11.43 -17.96
C MET A 1 -52.49 12.85 -17.43
N PRO A 2 -52.82 13.89 -18.21
CA PRO A 2 -52.21 15.24 -18.15
C PRO A 2 -53.13 16.25 -17.40
N PRO A 3 -53.09 17.59 -17.63
CA PRO A 3 -52.28 18.61 -16.93
C PRO A 3 -53.13 19.77 -16.35
N GLN A 4 -52.53 20.72 -15.60
CA GLN A 4 -53.06 22.08 -15.36
C GLN A 4 -51.86 23.05 -15.24
N ALA A 5 -51.64 24.10 -16.05
CA ALA A 5 -52.43 25.29 -16.44
C ALA A 5 -52.50 26.39 -15.36
N MET A 6 -51.66 27.44 -15.50
CA MET A 6 -51.82 28.80 -14.93
C MET A 6 -50.99 29.74 -15.82
N SER A 7 -51.54 30.64 -16.67
CA SER A 7 -52.40 31.82 -16.51
C SER A 7 -51.62 33.14 -16.52
N ARG A 8 -51.96 33.99 -17.51
CA ARG A 8 -51.54 35.39 -17.76
C ARG A 8 -51.85 36.34 -16.58
N PRO A 9 -51.24 37.52 -16.60
CA PRO A 9 -52.02 38.77 -16.59
C PRO A 9 -51.58 39.69 -17.75
N GLU A 10 -52.50 40.11 -18.62
CA GLU A 10 -53.33 41.33 -18.55
C GLU A 10 -52.59 42.62 -18.94
N ARG A 11 -53.26 43.35 -19.83
CA ARG A 11 -52.85 44.56 -20.56
C ARG A 11 -53.98 45.56 -20.36
N VAL A 12 -53.70 46.85 -20.67
CA VAL A 12 -54.59 47.97 -21.09
C VAL A 12 -54.42 49.19 -20.14
N PRO A 13 -54.54 50.48 -20.57
CA PRO A 13 -55.05 51.00 -21.85
C PRO A 13 -54.19 52.02 -22.63
N HIS A 14 -54.60 52.19 -23.89
CA HIS A 14 -54.31 53.31 -24.79
C HIS A 14 -55.18 54.55 -24.48
N LEU A 15 -54.73 55.75 -24.88
CA LEU A 15 -55.41 56.76 -25.74
C LEU A 15 -54.43 57.96 -25.91
N ALA A 16 -54.25 58.61 -27.06
CA ALA A 16 -55.29 59.32 -27.81
C ALA A 16 -54.95 59.55 -29.31
N LYS A 17 -56.03 59.48 -30.11
CA LYS A 17 -56.49 60.27 -31.30
C LYS A 17 -55.54 61.33 -31.90
N ALA A 18 -55.58 61.70 -33.17
CA ALA A 18 -56.22 61.28 -34.43
C ALA A 18 -55.83 62.33 -35.50
N LYS A 19 -55.68 61.95 -36.77
CA LYS A 19 -56.17 62.69 -37.96
C LYS A 19 -55.80 61.95 -39.26
N SER A 20 -56.83 61.50 -39.99
CA SER A 20 -56.85 61.18 -41.42
C SER A 20 -56.97 62.50 -42.25
N PRO A 21 -56.98 62.56 -43.61
CA PRO A 21 -57.32 61.47 -44.56
C PRO A 21 -56.64 61.49 -45.96
N SER A 22 -57.08 60.50 -46.77
CA SER A 22 -57.32 60.55 -48.22
C SER A 22 -56.26 59.95 -49.18
N GLY A 23 -56.76 59.13 -50.12
CA GLY A 23 -56.03 58.66 -51.30
C GLY A 23 -56.21 57.18 -51.58
N GLY A 24 -57.24 56.80 -52.34
CA GLY A 24 -57.57 55.41 -52.65
C GLY A 24 -56.75 54.78 -53.78
N ARG A 25 -56.64 53.45 -53.74
CA ARG A 25 -56.79 52.53 -54.89
C ARG A 25 -56.78 51.09 -54.36
N SER A 26 -57.77 50.31 -54.73
CA SER A 26 -57.76 48.86 -54.60
C SER A 26 -56.75 48.29 -55.59
N GLU A 27 -55.59 47.83 -55.10
CA GLU A 27 -54.72 46.91 -55.82
C GLU A 27 -54.79 45.56 -55.12
N GLU A 28 -55.08 44.52 -55.89
CA GLU A 28 -55.07 43.12 -55.46
C GLU A 28 -53.75 42.77 -54.74
N PRO A 29 -53.77 41.88 -53.74
CA PRO A 29 -52.54 41.48 -53.07
C PRO A 29 -51.60 40.84 -54.10
N PRO A 30 -50.33 41.25 -54.20
CA PRO A 30 -49.39 40.58 -55.08
C PRO A 30 -49.24 39.14 -54.59
N GLY A 31 -49.50 38.18 -55.48
CA GLY A 31 -49.33 36.76 -55.21
C GLY A 31 -47.95 36.45 -54.63
N PRO A 32 -47.78 35.32 -53.91
CA PRO A 32 -46.55 35.00 -53.21
C PRO A 32 -45.36 35.10 -54.17
N ARG A 33 -44.46 36.06 -53.91
CA ARG A 33 -43.22 36.22 -54.68
C ARG A 33 -42.37 34.97 -54.44
N TYR A 34 -42.41 34.03 -55.38
CA TYR A 34 -41.48 32.91 -55.40
C TYR A 34 -40.05 33.46 -55.51
N PHE A 35 -39.19 33.02 -54.60
CA PHE A 35 -37.78 33.38 -54.61
C PHE A 35 -37.13 32.75 -55.85
N HIS A 36 -36.93 33.54 -56.90
CA HIS A 36 -36.09 33.12 -58.02
C HIS A 36 -34.63 33.22 -57.58
N SER A 37 -34.00 32.08 -57.28
CA SER A 37 -32.55 32.04 -57.05
C SER A 37 -31.85 32.47 -58.34
N ARG A 38 -31.36 33.71 -58.39
CA ARG A 38 -30.49 34.14 -59.49
C ARG A 38 -29.08 33.68 -59.16
N ARG A 39 -28.50 32.77 -59.94
CA ARG A 39 -27.07 32.44 -59.84
C ARG A 39 -26.29 33.69 -60.22
N VAL A 40 -25.80 34.41 -59.22
CA VAL A 40 -24.89 35.54 -59.45
C VAL A 40 -23.62 34.98 -60.07
N ARG A 41 -23.27 35.42 -61.27
CA ARG A 41 -22.05 34.95 -61.95
C ARG A 41 -20.85 35.44 -61.14
N LYS A 42 -19.81 34.61 -61.00
CA LYS A 42 -18.67 34.86 -60.08
C LYS A 42 -17.96 36.20 -60.34
N ASP A 43 -18.01 36.68 -61.57
CA ASP A 43 -17.49 37.95 -62.08
C ASP A 43 -18.30 39.18 -61.65
N GLN A 44 -19.57 39.01 -61.26
CA GLN A 44 -20.46 40.11 -60.85
C GLN A 44 -20.55 40.32 -59.33
N VAL A 45 -19.96 39.42 -58.53
CA VAL A 45 -19.88 39.58 -57.06
C VAL A 45 -18.62 40.38 -56.75
N VAL A 46 -18.77 41.67 -56.49
CA VAL A 46 -17.68 42.47 -55.92
C VAL A 46 -17.44 41.95 -54.50
N LYS A 47 -16.30 41.28 -54.29
CA LYS A 47 -15.82 40.82 -52.98
C LYS A 47 -14.76 41.79 -52.47
N PRO A 48 -15.12 42.97 -51.93
CA PRO A 48 -14.14 43.98 -51.51
C PRO A 48 -13.13 43.41 -50.50
N TRP A 49 -13.55 42.48 -49.64
CA TRP A 49 -12.69 41.75 -48.68
C TRP A 49 -11.64 40.81 -49.32
N THR A 50 -11.70 40.56 -50.63
CA THR A 50 -10.65 39.81 -51.37
C THR A 50 -9.62 40.73 -52.04
N LYS A 51 -9.88 42.04 -52.06
CA LYS A 51 -9.01 43.07 -52.64
C LYS A 51 -8.28 43.89 -51.58
N GLU A 52 -8.68 43.81 -50.32
CA GLU A 52 -7.92 44.38 -49.20
C GLU A 52 -6.67 43.53 -48.94
N PRO A 53 -5.50 44.16 -48.79
CA PRO A 53 -4.30 43.42 -48.37
C PRO A 53 -4.59 42.82 -46.99
N LYS A 54 -4.56 41.48 -46.91
CA LYS A 54 -4.71 40.78 -45.61
C LYS A 54 -3.76 41.42 -44.61
N ASP A 55 -4.29 41.85 -43.46
CA ASP A 55 -3.48 42.42 -42.40
C ASP A 55 -2.34 41.44 -42.08
N PRO A 56 -1.06 41.82 -42.23
CA PRO A 56 0.05 40.93 -41.93
C PRO A 56 0.00 40.40 -40.49
N LYS A 57 -0.73 41.07 -39.59
CA LYS A 57 -0.97 40.65 -38.21
C LYS A 57 -1.94 39.47 -38.06
N GLU A 58 -2.79 39.21 -39.06
CA GLU A 58 -3.74 38.07 -39.05
C GLU A 58 -3.01 36.71 -39.02
N LYS A 59 -1.79 36.63 -39.59
CA LYS A 59 -0.95 35.43 -39.49
C LYS A 59 -0.60 35.08 -38.05
N TRP A 60 -0.37 36.08 -37.19
CA TRP A 60 -0.01 35.88 -35.78
C TRP A 60 -1.16 35.29 -34.97
N VAL A 61 -2.42 35.56 -35.35
CA VAL A 61 -3.61 34.94 -34.72
C VAL A 61 -3.64 33.42 -34.92
N THR A 62 -3.05 32.92 -36.01
CA THR A 62 -2.91 31.47 -36.26
C THR A 62 -1.58 30.93 -35.73
N ILE A 63 -0.49 31.68 -35.88
CA ILE A 63 0.86 31.26 -35.46
C ILE A 63 0.96 31.14 -33.93
N ILE A 64 0.42 32.09 -33.16
CA ILE A 64 0.54 32.08 -31.68
C ILE A 64 -0.09 30.82 -31.06
N PRO A 65 -1.34 30.43 -31.40
CA PRO A 65 -1.91 29.17 -30.93
C PRO A 65 -1.12 27.92 -31.37
N LEU A 66 -0.56 27.91 -32.59
CA LEU A 66 0.25 26.79 -33.08
C LEU A 66 1.60 26.68 -32.37
N ILE A 67 2.22 27.82 -32.02
CA ILE A 67 3.40 27.85 -31.15
C ILE A 67 3.01 27.34 -29.76
N GLY A 68 1.90 27.80 -29.18
CA GLY A 68 1.41 27.33 -27.89
C GLY A 68 1.16 25.82 -27.87
N LEU A 69 0.52 25.27 -28.91
CA LEU A 69 0.30 23.83 -29.07
C LEU A 69 1.63 23.07 -29.18
N SER A 70 2.55 23.57 -30.00
CA SER A 70 3.89 22.97 -30.17
C SER A 70 4.67 22.97 -28.86
N VAL A 71 4.68 24.09 -28.13
CA VAL A 71 5.32 24.19 -26.81
C VAL A 71 4.66 23.24 -25.82
N GLY A 72 3.32 23.17 -25.79
CA GLY A 72 2.60 22.23 -24.93
C GLY A 72 2.95 20.77 -25.21
N LEU A 73 3.04 20.39 -26.49
CA LEU A 73 3.47 19.04 -26.88
C LEU A 73 4.93 18.77 -26.51
N CYS A 74 5.83 19.74 -26.68
CA CYS A 74 7.23 19.61 -26.26
C CYS A 74 7.35 19.44 -24.74
N VAL A 75 6.60 20.20 -23.95
CA VAL A 75 6.58 20.08 -22.48
C VAL A 75 6.02 18.72 -22.07
N ALA A 76 4.92 18.27 -22.69
CA ALA A 76 4.35 16.95 -22.43
C ALA A 76 5.35 15.83 -22.78
N ALA A 77 6.02 15.91 -23.93
CA ALA A 77 7.04 14.96 -24.34
C ALA A 77 8.23 14.95 -23.36
N PHE A 78 8.65 16.13 -22.89
CA PHE A 78 9.70 16.22 -21.87
C PHE A 78 9.28 15.57 -20.55
N ILE A 79 8.07 15.84 -20.05
CA ILE A 79 7.55 15.22 -18.81
C ILE A 79 7.44 13.70 -18.95
N ILE A 80 6.96 13.20 -20.11
CA ILE A 80 6.89 11.76 -20.39
C ILE A 80 8.29 11.17 -20.42
N TRP A 81 9.23 11.80 -21.12
CA TRP A 81 10.61 11.35 -21.19
C TRP A 81 11.28 11.34 -19.81
N ASP A 82 11.08 12.40 -19.00
CA ASP A 82 11.58 12.51 -17.64
C ASP A 82 10.99 11.45 -16.71
N GLY A 83 9.68 11.20 -16.81
CA GLY A 83 9.01 10.11 -16.12
C GLY A 83 9.59 8.75 -16.51
N LEU A 84 9.74 8.46 -17.80
CA LEU A 84 10.25 7.18 -18.29
C LEU A 84 11.71 6.91 -17.88
N ARG A 85 12.58 7.92 -17.91
CA ARG A 85 13.97 7.77 -17.45
C ARG A 85 14.11 7.63 -15.93
N SER A 86 13.11 8.09 -15.16
CA SER A 86 13.11 7.95 -13.70
C SER A 86 12.75 6.54 -13.23
N VAL A 87 12.12 5.74 -14.10
CA VAL A 87 11.78 4.34 -13.82
C VAL A 87 13.06 3.49 -13.91
N VAL A 88 13.50 2.98 -12.77
CA VAL A 88 14.63 2.05 -12.72
C VAL A 88 14.17 0.69 -13.23
N ASN A 89 14.83 0.17 -14.26
CA ASN A 89 14.62 -1.18 -14.74
C ASN A 89 15.67 -2.10 -14.12
N HIS A 90 15.26 -2.81 -13.07
CA HIS A 90 16.12 -3.79 -12.41
C HIS A 90 16.19 -5.08 -13.21
N LYS A 91 17.37 -5.73 -13.18
CA LYS A 91 17.49 -7.11 -13.63
C LYS A 91 17.13 -8.02 -12.46
N TYR A 92 16.21 -8.96 -12.70
CA TYR A 92 15.75 -9.88 -11.68
C TYR A 92 16.21 -11.32 -11.97
N CYS A 93 16.60 -12.02 -10.92
CA CYS A 93 16.98 -13.43 -10.92
C CYS A 93 15.98 -14.19 -10.05
N MET A 94 15.43 -15.27 -10.61
CA MET A 94 14.47 -16.11 -9.89
C MET A 94 15.13 -16.78 -8.69
N VAL A 95 14.47 -16.72 -7.54
CA VAL A 95 14.86 -17.38 -6.29
C VAL A 95 13.93 -18.53 -5.96
N LEU A 96 12.63 -18.34 -6.14
CA LEU A 96 11.63 -19.38 -5.92
C LEU A 96 10.51 -19.27 -6.96
N GLU A 97 10.15 -20.42 -7.51
CA GLU A 97 8.89 -20.63 -8.22
C GLU A 97 8.20 -21.86 -7.59
N GLU A 98 6.97 -21.64 -7.13
CA GLU A 98 6.14 -22.65 -6.48
C GLU A 98 4.76 -22.66 -7.15
N ASP A 99 4.41 -23.80 -7.73
CA ASP A 99 3.14 -24.07 -8.40
C ASP A 99 2.38 -25.25 -7.75
N TRP A 100 2.91 -25.77 -6.63
CA TRP A 100 2.37 -26.88 -5.84
C TRP A 100 2.13 -28.18 -6.63
N SER A 101 2.68 -28.31 -7.84
CA SER A 101 2.57 -29.52 -8.66
C SER A 101 3.25 -30.73 -8.02
N GLN A 102 4.26 -30.48 -7.18
CA GLN A 102 5.01 -31.47 -6.41
C GLN A 102 4.41 -31.72 -5.02
N GLY A 103 3.26 -31.12 -4.69
CA GLY A 103 2.70 -31.15 -3.33
C GLY A 103 3.37 -30.15 -2.39
N PHE A 104 3.20 -30.34 -1.08
CA PHE A 104 3.81 -29.47 -0.07
C PHE A 104 5.30 -29.81 0.10
N ARG A 105 6.17 -28.86 -0.23
CA ARG A 105 7.64 -29.02 -0.20
C ARG A 105 8.23 -28.51 1.11
N SER A 106 8.51 -29.42 2.05
CA SER A 106 9.04 -29.08 3.38
C SER A 106 10.51 -28.63 3.38
N ASP A 107 11.24 -28.87 2.28
CA ASP A 107 12.57 -28.30 2.03
C ASP A 107 12.52 -26.79 1.74
N ILE A 108 11.37 -26.29 1.30
CA ILE A 108 11.15 -24.87 1.03
C ILE A 108 10.30 -24.22 2.14
N TRP A 109 9.18 -24.84 2.48
CA TRP A 109 8.19 -24.27 3.39
C TRP A 109 8.26 -24.93 4.76
N GLN A 110 8.40 -24.10 5.80
CA GLN A 110 8.34 -24.54 7.18
C GLN A 110 7.00 -24.15 7.78
N ALA A 111 6.28 -25.12 8.33
CA ALA A 111 5.09 -24.85 9.13
C ALA A 111 5.48 -24.37 10.54
N GLU A 112 4.83 -23.32 11.02
CA GLU A 112 4.91 -22.91 12.42
C GLU A 112 3.81 -23.62 13.21
N ILE A 113 4.17 -24.22 14.34
CA ILE A 113 3.27 -24.98 15.21
C ILE A 113 3.31 -24.34 16.60
N LYS A 114 2.31 -23.51 16.91
CA LYS A 114 2.26 -22.69 18.14
C LYS A 114 0.83 -22.44 18.61
N VAL A 115 0.70 -22.12 19.91
CA VAL A 115 -0.55 -21.80 20.63
C VAL A 115 -0.55 -20.41 21.29
N GLY A 116 0.50 -19.61 21.06
CA GLY A 116 0.78 -18.39 21.80
C GLY A 116 0.13 -17.10 21.29
N GLY A 117 -0.76 -17.18 20.28
CA GLY A 117 -1.47 -16.02 19.72
C GLY A 117 -0.58 -14.97 19.02
N PHE A 118 0.66 -15.33 18.69
CA PHE A 118 1.62 -14.57 17.85
C PHE A 118 1.81 -13.09 18.20
N GLY A 119 1.65 -12.71 19.48
CA GLY A 119 1.76 -11.31 19.93
C GLY A 119 0.52 -10.45 19.66
N ASN A 120 -0.42 -10.93 18.86
CA ASN A 120 -1.68 -10.26 18.53
C ASN A 120 -2.87 -10.76 19.36
N GLY A 121 -2.65 -11.78 20.20
CA GLY A 121 -3.72 -12.46 20.93
C GLY A 121 -4.66 -13.22 20.00
N GLU A 122 -4.13 -13.75 18.89
CA GLU A 122 -4.83 -14.60 17.93
C GLU A 122 -5.38 -15.87 18.59
N PHE A 123 -6.49 -16.40 18.06
CA PHE A 123 -7.29 -17.45 18.70
C PHE A 123 -7.02 -18.85 18.15
N GLU A 124 -6.20 -18.96 17.10
CA GLU A 124 -5.83 -20.24 16.53
C GLU A 124 -4.59 -20.86 17.18
N MET A 125 -4.60 -22.19 17.19
CA MET A 125 -3.38 -22.98 17.17
C MET A 125 -2.99 -23.20 15.70
N THR A 126 -1.73 -22.92 15.38
CA THR A 126 -1.17 -23.26 14.07
C THR A 126 -0.67 -24.70 14.06
N THR A 127 -0.93 -25.43 12.99
CA THR A 127 -0.58 -26.86 12.83
C THR A 127 -0.11 -27.17 11.41
N ASP A 128 0.55 -28.30 11.24
CA ASP A 128 0.89 -28.92 9.96
C ASP A 128 -0.07 -30.08 9.59
N ALA A 129 -1.19 -30.22 10.31
CA ALA A 129 -2.14 -31.28 10.07
C ALA A 129 -2.76 -31.13 8.67
N SER A 130 -2.95 -32.25 7.98
CA SER A 130 -3.56 -32.28 6.64
C SER A 130 -4.98 -31.69 6.56
N GLU A 131 -5.63 -31.45 7.69
CA GLU A 131 -6.91 -30.75 7.74
C GLU A 131 -6.75 -29.22 7.61
N ASN A 132 -5.64 -28.67 8.07
CA ASN A 132 -5.36 -27.23 8.09
C ASN A 132 -4.34 -26.81 7.02
N LEU A 133 -3.43 -27.70 6.62
CA LEU A 133 -2.39 -27.42 5.63
C LEU A 133 -2.31 -28.59 4.64
N PHE A 134 -2.75 -28.36 3.40
CA PHE A 134 -2.73 -29.41 2.38
C PHE A 134 -2.66 -28.82 0.96
N VAL A 135 -2.18 -29.63 0.02
CA VAL A 135 -2.23 -29.31 -1.41
C VAL A 135 -3.32 -30.13 -2.09
N ASN A 136 -4.17 -29.47 -2.87
CA ASN A 136 -5.21 -30.11 -3.67
C ASN A 136 -5.28 -29.44 -5.04
N GLY A 137 -5.27 -30.21 -6.12
CA GLY A 137 -5.41 -29.67 -7.48
C GLY A 137 -4.35 -28.63 -7.85
N SER A 138 -3.08 -28.85 -7.44
CA SER A 138 -1.96 -27.91 -7.62
C SER A 138 -2.14 -26.55 -6.92
N HIS A 139 -3.02 -26.45 -5.92
CA HIS A 139 -3.11 -25.28 -5.06
C HIS A 139 -2.84 -25.67 -3.61
N LEU A 140 -2.16 -24.80 -2.87
CA LEU A 140 -2.04 -24.92 -1.42
C LEU A 140 -3.29 -24.35 -0.74
N PHE A 141 -3.77 -25.04 0.28
CA PHE A 141 -4.83 -24.59 1.15
C PHE A 141 -4.31 -24.45 2.57
N ILE A 142 -4.52 -23.28 3.17
CA ILE A 142 -4.47 -23.08 4.61
C ILE A 142 -5.90 -22.88 5.08
N ARG A 143 -6.43 -23.82 5.86
CA ARG A 143 -7.83 -23.87 6.27
C ARG A 143 -7.96 -23.75 7.79
N ALA A 144 -8.86 -22.87 8.22
CA ALA A 144 -9.28 -22.75 9.60
C ALA A 144 -10.37 -23.79 9.93
N THR A 145 -10.22 -24.50 11.04
CA THR A 145 -11.18 -25.49 11.56
C THR A 145 -11.43 -25.31 13.05
N LEU A 146 -12.48 -25.92 13.59
CA LEU A 146 -12.73 -25.89 15.03
C LEU A 146 -11.76 -26.82 15.76
N GLN A 147 -11.37 -26.44 16.97
CA GLN A 147 -10.68 -27.33 17.89
C GLN A 147 -11.63 -28.41 18.42
N ASP A 148 -11.06 -29.53 18.85
CA ASP A 148 -11.79 -30.54 19.61
C ASP A 148 -12.46 -29.91 20.84
N GLU A 149 -13.79 -30.05 20.90
CA GLU A 149 -14.63 -29.50 21.95
C GLU A 149 -14.25 -30.01 23.34
N GLU A 150 -13.73 -31.25 23.47
CA GLU A 150 -13.29 -31.76 24.75
C GLU A 150 -12.08 -31.01 25.30
N LEU A 151 -11.13 -30.63 24.43
CA LEU A 151 -9.94 -29.87 24.82
C LEU A 151 -10.30 -28.45 25.27
N VAL A 152 -11.37 -27.88 24.71
CA VAL A 152 -11.83 -26.51 24.99
C VAL A 152 -12.77 -26.44 26.20
N THR A 153 -13.58 -27.48 26.45
CA THR A 153 -14.65 -27.44 27.46
C THR A 153 -14.32 -28.15 28.76
N LYS A 154 -13.36 -29.07 28.77
CA LYS A 154 -12.94 -29.84 29.95
C LYS A 154 -11.54 -29.43 30.40
N ASN A 155 -11.24 -29.65 31.69
CA ASN A 155 -9.90 -29.46 32.23
C ASN A 155 -8.88 -30.24 31.40
N ASN A 156 -7.98 -29.54 30.74
CA ASN A 156 -6.99 -30.13 29.87
C ASN A 156 -5.74 -29.27 29.73
N MET A 157 -4.63 -29.89 29.34
CA MET A 157 -3.39 -29.22 29.00
C MET A 157 -2.91 -29.71 27.63
N LEU A 158 -2.75 -28.78 26.71
CA LEU A 158 -2.14 -28.99 25.41
C LEU A 158 -0.66 -28.60 25.53
N ASP A 159 0.22 -29.59 25.57
CA ASP A 159 1.68 -29.40 25.61
C ASP A 159 2.29 -29.85 24.28
N LEU A 160 2.70 -28.88 23.46
CA LEU A 160 3.40 -29.11 22.19
C LEU A 160 4.92 -29.14 22.37
N GLY A 161 5.41 -28.82 23.56
CA GLY A 161 6.83 -28.76 23.86
C GLY A 161 7.46 -30.14 24.01
N PRO A 162 8.76 -30.21 24.34
CA PRO A 162 9.52 -31.46 24.42
C PRO A 162 9.00 -32.47 25.47
N LYS A 163 8.19 -32.01 26.43
CA LYS A 163 7.57 -32.87 27.45
C LYS A 163 6.21 -33.44 27.02
N GLY A 164 5.60 -32.85 25.99
CA GLY A 164 4.36 -33.30 25.38
C GLY A 164 4.61 -33.90 23.99
N SER A 165 4.00 -33.33 22.95
CA SER A 165 4.14 -33.87 21.58
C SER A 165 5.50 -33.61 20.93
N GLY A 166 6.27 -32.62 21.40
CA GLY A 166 7.55 -32.23 20.81
C GLY A 166 7.47 -31.58 19.43
N THR A 167 6.27 -31.18 18.97
CA THR A 167 6.06 -30.60 17.64
C THR A 167 6.15 -29.07 17.61
N CYS A 168 6.19 -28.40 18.77
CA CYS A 168 6.23 -26.95 18.83
C CYS A 168 7.46 -26.35 18.14
N THR A 169 7.25 -25.33 17.32
CA THR A 169 8.35 -24.56 16.69
C THR A 169 8.64 -23.23 17.38
N GLY A 170 7.94 -22.95 18.49
CA GLY A 170 8.14 -21.78 19.34
C GLY A 170 9.37 -21.88 20.23
N SER A 171 9.86 -20.73 20.66
CA SER A 171 11.05 -20.62 21.54
C SER A 171 10.69 -20.49 23.02
N SER A 172 9.44 -20.11 23.32
CA SER A 172 8.96 -19.89 24.68
C SER A 172 7.88 -20.90 25.09
N ARG A 173 7.79 -21.18 26.41
CA ARG A 173 6.75 -22.08 26.94
C ARG A 173 5.33 -21.60 26.62
N ARG A 174 5.12 -20.28 26.56
CA ARG A 174 3.81 -19.69 26.24
C ARG A 174 3.39 -19.92 24.79
N GLU A 175 4.35 -20.11 23.89
CA GLU A 175 4.07 -20.47 22.49
C GLU A 175 3.76 -21.96 22.31
N CYS A 176 4.16 -22.81 23.26
CA CYS A 176 4.07 -24.27 23.14
C CYS A 176 3.04 -24.92 24.06
N VAL A 177 2.59 -24.23 25.11
CA VAL A 177 1.70 -24.82 26.11
C VAL A 177 0.48 -23.93 26.33
N ALA A 178 -0.71 -24.51 26.17
CA ALA A 178 -1.98 -23.88 26.50
C ALA A 178 -2.81 -24.84 27.39
N ALA A 179 -3.72 -24.30 28.18
CA ALA A 179 -4.54 -25.12 29.07
C ALA A 179 -5.95 -24.56 29.21
N THR A 180 -6.89 -25.50 29.32
CA THR A 180 -8.27 -25.25 29.70
C THR A 180 -8.43 -25.52 31.18
N ASN A 181 -8.90 -24.53 31.93
CA ASN A 181 -9.16 -24.65 33.36
C ASN A 181 -10.61 -24.27 33.70
N THR A 182 -11.38 -25.25 34.19
CA THR A 182 -12.81 -25.16 34.49
C THR A 182 -13.12 -24.89 35.97
N THR A 183 -12.10 -24.71 36.83
CA THR A 183 -12.27 -24.64 38.29
C THR A 183 -12.16 -23.21 38.83
N ALA A 184 -11.53 -22.28 38.08
CA ALA A 184 -11.28 -20.90 38.51
C ALA A 184 -11.87 -19.87 37.53
N GLY A 185 -13.19 -19.66 37.59
CA GLY A 185 -13.87 -18.62 36.78
C GLY A 185 -13.80 -18.81 35.26
N ASN A 186 -13.29 -19.95 34.79
CA ASN A 186 -13.18 -20.41 33.40
C ASN A 186 -12.68 -19.35 32.42
N SER A 187 -11.55 -18.69 32.70
CA SER A 187 -10.98 -17.69 31.79
C SER A 187 -9.95 -18.22 30.80
N SER A 188 -9.28 -19.33 31.11
CA SER A 188 -8.27 -19.93 30.23
C SER A 188 -8.85 -21.14 29.51
N ILE A 189 -8.89 -21.09 28.18
CA ILE A 189 -9.12 -22.21 27.29
C ILE A 189 -7.92 -22.36 26.35
N VAL A 190 -7.68 -23.57 25.86
CA VAL A 190 -6.79 -23.76 24.70
C VAL A 190 -7.33 -22.99 23.49
N PRO A 191 -6.49 -22.66 22.48
CA PRO A 191 -6.96 -22.03 21.26
C PRO A 191 -8.18 -22.75 20.68
N PRO A 192 -9.34 -22.07 20.54
CA PRO A 192 -10.60 -22.70 20.15
C PRO A 192 -10.67 -23.13 18.69
N VAL A 193 -9.68 -22.76 17.88
CA VAL A 193 -9.62 -23.06 16.44
C VAL A 193 -8.22 -23.52 16.05
N LEU A 194 -8.15 -24.26 14.95
CA LEU A 194 -6.92 -24.71 14.31
C LEU A 194 -6.76 -23.99 12.98
N SER A 195 -5.52 -23.68 12.60
CA SER A 195 -5.17 -23.12 11.29
C SER A 195 -3.73 -23.48 10.94
N ALA A 196 -3.11 -22.83 9.95
CA ALA A 196 -1.69 -22.97 9.65
C ALA A 196 -1.02 -21.64 9.33
N ARG A 197 0.29 -21.63 9.52
CA ARG A 197 1.21 -20.54 9.18
C ARG A 197 2.47 -21.17 8.62
N ILE A 198 2.86 -20.77 7.42
CA ILE A 198 4.06 -21.30 6.75
C ILE A 198 5.01 -20.17 6.39
N ASN A 199 6.31 -20.47 6.35
CA ASN A 199 7.32 -19.50 5.97
C ASN A 199 8.46 -20.11 5.14
N THR A 200 9.22 -19.25 4.45
CA THR A 200 10.38 -19.63 3.62
C THR A 200 11.72 -19.36 4.30
N LYS A 201 11.77 -19.12 5.62
CA LYS A 201 12.96 -18.59 6.32
C LYS A 201 14.22 -19.43 6.07
N ALA A 202 14.09 -20.75 6.07
CA ALA A 202 15.21 -21.67 5.89
C ALA A 202 15.68 -21.83 4.43
N SER A 203 14.90 -21.40 3.45
CA SER A 203 15.11 -21.71 2.03
C SER A 203 15.24 -20.46 1.16
N ALA A 204 14.16 -19.69 1.00
CA ALA A 204 14.07 -18.54 0.13
C ALA A 204 13.97 -17.26 0.97
N ARG A 205 15.11 -16.56 1.04
CA ARG A 205 15.26 -15.22 1.63
C ARG A 205 15.76 -14.29 0.54
N ILE A 206 15.23 -13.07 0.47
CA ILE A 206 15.65 -12.11 -0.55
C ILE A 206 15.88 -10.72 0.04
N LYS A 207 16.83 -9.99 -0.54
CA LYS A 207 17.06 -8.56 -0.29
C LYS A 207 16.89 -7.82 -1.60
N TYR A 208 15.87 -6.97 -1.68
CA TYR A 208 15.41 -6.27 -2.89
C TYR A 208 14.95 -7.23 -3.98
N GLY A 209 13.88 -6.89 -4.66
CA GLY A 209 13.25 -7.85 -5.56
C GLY A 209 11.77 -7.66 -5.72
N ARG A 210 11.13 -8.73 -6.16
CA ARG A 210 9.69 -8.86 -6.25
C ARG A 210 9.23 -10.18 -5.65
N VAL A 211 8.17 -10.12 -4.86
CA VAL A 211 7.41 -11.29 -4.42
C VAL A 211 6.00 -11.15 -4.97
N GLU A 212 5.51 -12.19 -5.64
CA GLU A 212 4.15 -12.29 -6.17
C GLU A 212 3.51 -13.58 -5.64
N VAL A 213 2.36 -13.44 -4.98
CA VAL A 213 1.55 -14.57 -4.50
C VAL A 213 0.18 -14.48 -5.15
N VAL A 214 -0.18 -15.50 -5.92
CA VAL A 214 -1.51 -15.61 -6.52
C VAL A 214 -2.39 -16.40 -5.57
N ALA A 215 -3.34 -15.73 -4.92
CA ALA A 215 -4.19 -16.35 -3.92
C ALA A 215 -5.63 -15.85 -3.98
N LYS A 216 -6.55 -16.66 -3.46
CA LYS A 216 -7.93 -16.30 -3.18
C LYS A 216 -8.12 -16.26 -1.67
N LEU A 217 -8.60 -15.13 -1.16
CA LEU A 217 -8.73 -14.88 0.27
C LEU A 217 -9.99 -15.59 0.85
N PRO A 218 -10.03 -15.89 2.16
CA PRO A 218 -11.16 -16.56 2.82
C PRO A 218 -12.45 -15.72 2.90
N LYS A 219 -13.57 -16.40 3.18
CA LYS A 219 -14.85 -15.80 3.59
C LYS A 219 -15.35 -16.44 4.88
N GLY A 220 -15.59 -15.61 5.88
CA GLY A 220 -16.03 -16.01 7.20
C GLY A 220 -15.66 -14.95 8.23
N ASP A 221 -16.58 -14.70 9.15
CA ASP A 221 -16.36 -13.73 10.20
C ASP A 221 -15.13 -14.09 11.03
N TRP A 222 -14.36 -13.04 11.38
CA TRP A 222 -13.19 -13.12 12.25
C TRP A 222 -11.97 -13.85 11.66
N LEU A 223 -12.01 -14.20 10.38
CA LEU A 223 -10.83 -14.70 9.67
C LEU A 223 -9.89 -13.56 9.29
N TRP A 224 -8.59 -13.76 9.45
CA TRP A 224 -7.55 -12.78 9.16
C TRP A 224 -6.45 -13.41 8.30
N PRO A 225 -6.62 -13.41 6.97
CA PRO A 225 -5.56 -13.84 6.05
C PRO A 225 -4.44 -12.80 5.97
N ALA A 226 -3.19 -13.29 5.91
CA ALA A 226 -2.03 -12.44 5.69
C ALA A 226 -0.99 -13.11 4.76
N ILE A 227 -0.38 -12.28 3.91
CA ILE A 227 0.81 -12.59 3.11
C ILE A 227 1.79 -11.45 3.39
N TRP A 228 2.91 -11.77 3.99
CA TRP A 228 3.77 -10.77 4.62
C TRP A 228 5.19 -11.30 4.71
N MET A 229 6.12 -10.44 5.11
CA MET A 229 7.53 -10.78 5.16
C MET A 229 8.17 -10.27 6.43
N MET A 230 9.06 -11.10 6.97
CA MET A 230 9.85 -10.78 8.17
C MET A 230 11.34 -10.81 7.85
N PRO A 231 12.18 -10.04 8.55
CA PRO A 231 13.61 -10.05 8.37
C PRO A 231 14.18 -11.42 8.74
N ALA A 232 15.11 -11.94 7.93
CA ALA A 232 15.76 -13.21 8.21
C ALA A 232 16.52 -13.19 9.55
N ASN A 233 17.08 -12.03 9.89
CA ASN A 233 17.79 -11.77 11.13
C ASN A 233 17.35 -10.43 11.74
N ASP A 234 17.31 -10.36 13.06
CA ASP A 234 17.00 -9.13 13.82
C ASP A 234 18.20 -8.18 13.88
N THR A 235 18.68 -7.71 12.72
CA THR A 235 19.94 -6.96 12.57
C THR A 235 19.97 -5.63 13.36
N TYR A 236 18.83 -4.97 13.51
CA TYR A 236 18.73 -3.66 14.18
C TYR A 236 18.11 -3.74 15.58
N GLY A 237 17.85 -4.95 16.06
CA GLY A 237 17.14 -5.19 17.31
C GLY A 237 15.82 -5.92 17.09
N PRO A 238 15.08 -6.21 18.19
CA PRO A 238 13.81 -6.90 18.13
C PRO A 238 12.79 -6.11 17.30
N TRP A 239 11.72 -6.78 16.88
CA TRP A 239 10.59 -6.12 16.22
C TRP A 239 10.09 -4.91 17.04
N PRO A 240 9.79 -3.76 16.40
CA PRO A 240 9.76 -3.51 14.94
C PRO A 240 11.09 -2.94 14.38
N ALA A 241 12.17 -2.90 15.15
CA ALA A 241 13.42 -2.22 14.75
C ALA A 241 14.08 -2.82 13.51
N SER A 242 13.90 -4.12 13.28
CA SER A 242 14.39 -4.83 12.08
C SER A 242 13.39 -4.86 10.92
N GLY A 243 12.20 -4.29 11.10
CA GLY A 243 11.17 -4.14 10.07
C GLY A 243 10.22 -5.33 9.93
N GLU A 244 9.08 -5.07 9.29
CA GLU A 244 8.09 -6.05 8.79
C GLU A 244 7.46 -5.49 7.51
N ILE A 245 7.15 -6.34 6.54
CA ILE A 245 6.51 -5.94 5.28
C ILE A 245 5.20 -6.71 5.11
N ASP A 246 4.07 -6.06 5.33
CA ASP A 246 2.75 -6.63 5.07
C ASP A 246 2.37 -6.38 3.62
N VAL A 247 2.57 -7.40 2.78
CA VAL A 247 2.19 -7.34 1.37
C VAL A 247 0.68 -7.24 1.27
N VAL A 248 -0.03 -8.12 1.97
CA VAL A 248 -1.48 -8.03 2.11
C VAL A 248 -1.98 -8.59 3.44
N GLU A 249 -2.89 -7.85 4.05
CA GLU A 249 -3.78 -8.31 5.11
C GLU A 249 -5.23 -8.00 4.76
N SER A 250 -6.16 -8.81 5.24
CA SER A 250 -7.59 -8.58 5.04
C SER A 250 -8.42 -9.14 6.20
N ARG A 251 -9.74 -8.99 6.13
CA ARG A 251 -10.71 -9.62 7.03
C ARG A 251 -11.63 -10.49 6.18
N GLY A 252 -11.89 -11.72 6.62
CA GLY A 252 -12.85 -12.60 5.96
C GLY A 252 -14.31 -12.22 6.20
N ASN A 253 -14.59 -11.28 7.11
CA ASN A 253 -15.93 -10.75 7.34
C ASN A 253 -16.55 -10.24 6.04
N ASN A 254 -17.87 -10.26 5.96
CA ASN A 254 -18.59 -9.72 4.81
C ASN A 254 -18.21 -8.24 4.53
N HIS A 255 -18.24 -7.82 3.27
CA HIS A 255 -18.01 -6.44 2.83
C HIS A 255 -18.76 -5.34 3.61
N THR A 256 -19.87 -5.66 4.30
CA THR A 256 -20.59 -4.74 5.19
C THR A 256 -19.89 -4.49 6.54
N TYR A 257 -18.77 -5.14 6.83
CA TYR A 257 -17.99 -4.93 8.05
C TYR A 257 -17.47 -3.49 8.11
N ALA A 258 -17.63 -2.83 9.26
CA ALA A 258 -17.48 -1.38 9.38
C ALA A 258 -16.07 -0.85 9.05
N GLN A 259 -15.03 -1.68 9.17
CA GLN A 259 -13.65 -1.29 8.85
C GLN A 259 -13.17 -1.87 7.51
N GLY A 260 -14.05 -2.46 6.71
CA GLY A 260 -13.72 -3.20 5.49
C GLY A 260 -13.58 -4.69 5.76
N GLY A 261 -14.38 -5.49 5.05
CA GLY A 261 -14.35 -6.95 5.10
C GLY A 261 -13.54 -7.55 3.95
N ASP A 262 -14.06 -8.61 3.36
CA ASP A 262 -13.46 -9.40 2.28
C ASP A 262 -13.24 -8.61 0.97
N ASN A 263 -13.85 -7.43 0.86
CA ASN A 263 -13.68 -6.47 -0.23
C ASN A 263 -12.54 -5.46 0.00
N VAL A 264 -11.83 -5.51 1.14
CA VAL A 264 -10.75 -4.57 1.45
C VAL A 264 -9.49 -5.33 1.82
N VAL A 265 -8.37 -4.89 1.25
CA VAL A 265 -7.04 -5.31 1.66
C VAL A 265 -6.24 -4.13 2.17
N SER A 266 -5.27 -4.39 3.02
CA SER A 266 -4.27 -3.42 3.46
C SER A 266 -2.85 -3.91 3.25
N SER A 267 -1.94 -2.96 3.12
CA SER A 267 -0.50 -3.17 3.25
C SER A 267 0.04 -2.20 4.28
N ALA A 268 1.05 -2.64 5.02
CA ALA A 268 1.72 -1.86 6.04
C ALA A 268 3.22 -2.14 6.00
N LEU A 269 3.99 -1.26 6.64
CA LEU A 269 5.38 -1.52 6.99
C LEU A 269 5.49 -1.26 8.47
N HIS A 270 5.90 -2.23 9.28
CA HIS A 270 6.23 -1.98 10.68
C HIS A 270 7.69 -1.57 10.80
N TRP A 271 7.94 -0.51 11.56
CA TRP A 271 9.27 0.04 11.80
C TRP A 271 9.21 1.04 12.97
N GLY A 272 10.22 1.00 13.81
CA GLY A 272 10.32 1.85 15.00
C GLY A 272 11.48 1.42 15.87
N PRO A 273 11.98 2.26 16.79
CA PRO A 273 13.06 1.87 17.70
C PRO A 273 12.68 0.75 18.68
N ASP A 274 11.39 0.63 19.02
CA ASP A 274 10.85 -0.33 19.98
C ASP A 274 9.34 -0.55 19.77
N LEU A 275 8.76 -1.44 20.59
CA LEU A 275 7.34 -1.84 20.55
C LEU A 275 6.36 -0.67 20.70
N ASP A 276 6.67 0.28 21.58
CA ASP A 276 5.77 1.40 21.89
C ASP A 276 5.80 2.48 20.78
N ASN A 277 6.86 2.47 19.97
CA ASN A 277 7.11 3.42 18.91
C ASN A 277 7.03 2.80 17.51
N ASP A 278 6.20 1.78 17.33
CA ASP A 278 5.91 1.25 16.00
C ASP A 278 5.12 2.28 15.16
N MET A 279 5.65 2.64 14.00
CA MET A 279 5.12 3.70 13.12
C MET A 279 4.39 3.17 11.89
N TRP A 280 3.89 1.93 11.94
CA TRP A 280 3.17 1.29 10.84
C TRP A 280 2.07 2.14 10.22
N TRP A 281 1.34 2.90 11.04
CA TRP A 281 0.23 3.76 10.62
C TRP A 281 0.66 4.87 9.66
N ARG A 282 1.94 5.27 9.66
CA ARG A 282 2.52 6.22 8.71
C ARG A 282 2.78 5.62 7.33
N THR A 283 2.85 4.30 7.27
CA THR A 283 3.12 3.49 6.07
C THR A 283 1.99 2.49 5.82
N TYR A 284 0.77 2.87 6.21
CA TYR A 284 -0.41 2.05 6.11
C TYR A 284 -1.36 2.53 5.02
N HIS A 285 -1.73 1.65 4.09
CA HIS A 285 -2.71 1.97 3.07
C HIS A 285 -3.68 0.82 2.84
N ARG A 286 -4.89 1.17 2.39
CA ARG A 286 -5.97 0.24 2.08
C ARG A 286 -6.39 0.36 0.63
N ARG A 287 -6.85 -0.75 0.06
CA ARG A 287 -7.48 -0.78 -1.26
C ARG A 287 -8.75 -1.60 -1.27
N THR A 288 -9.86 -0.95 -1.64
CA THR A 288 -11.16 -1.58 -1.81
C THR A 288 -11.30 -2.16 -3.21
N ALA A 289 -11.76 -3.40 -3.31
CA ALA A 289 -12.18 -4.03 -4.54
C ALA A 289 -13.47 -3.38 -5.07
N ARG A 290 -13.54 -3.12 -6.37
CA ARG A 290 -14.71 -2.50 -7.01
C ARG A 290 -15.63 -3.59 -7.56
N HIS A 291 -16.87 -3.63 -7.09
CA HIS A 291 -17.91 -4.57 -7.56
C HIS A 291 -17.53 -6.06 -7.46
N THR A 292 -16.63 -6.42 -6.56
CA THR A 292 -16.17 -7.79 -6.28
C THR A 292 -15.57 -7.84 -4.87
N THR A 293 -15.28 -9.03 -4.36
CA THR A 293 -14.43 -9.21 -3.18
C THR A 293 -13.11 -9.91 -3.55
N TYR A 294 -12.09 -9.83 -2.68
CA TYR A 294 -10.82 -10.52 -2.90
C TYR A 294 -10.91 -12.04 -2.65
N SER A 295 -12.09 -12.48 -2.21
CA SER A 295 -12.42 -13.87 -1.94
C SER A 295 -13.25 -14.50 -3.06
N ASP A 296 -13.74 -13.72 -4.03
CA ASP A 296 -14.52 -14.22 -5.19
C ASP A 296 -13.65 -14.95 -6.23
N GLY A 297 -12.34 -14.65 -6.29
CA GLY A 297 -11.43 -15.22 -7.28
C GLY A 297 -9.96 -14.99 -6.93
N PHE A 298 -9.08 -15.54 -7.77
CA PHE A 298 -7.65 -15.36 -7.60
C PHE A 298 -7.24 -13.91 -7.86
N ASN A 299 -6.39 -13.41 -6.96
CA ASN A 299 -5.74 -12.12 -7.07
C ASN A 299 -4.22 -12.30 -6.91
N THR A 300 -3.44 -11.49 -7.62
CA THR A 300 -1.99 -11.44 -7.45
C THR A 300 -1.64 -10.39 -6.41
N PHE A 301 -1.20 -10.79 -5.23
CA PHE A 301 -0.70 -9.88 -4.20
C PHE A 301 0.81 -9.79 -4.34
N ALA A 302 1.33 -8.57 -4.45
CA ALA A 302 2.73 -8.39 -4.79
C ALA A 302 3.38 -7.23 -4.04
N VAL A 303 4.67 -7.42 -3.75
CA VAL A 303 5.59 -6.36 -3.31
C VAL A 303 6.77 -6.31 -4.26
N GLU A 304 7.20 -5.10 -4.61
CA GLU A 304 8.46 -4.81 -5.27
C GLU A 304 9.20 -3.80 -4.41
N TRP A 305 10.45 -4.09 -4.05
CA TRP A 305 11.24 -3.15 -3.26
C TRP A 305 12.70 -3.10 -3.68
N SER A 306 13.29 -1.94 -3.49
CA SER A 306 14.68 -1.59 -3.78
C SER A 306 15.22 -0.67 -2.68
N GLN A 307 16.45 -0.20 -2.87
CA GLN A 307 17.07 0.85 -2.06
C GLN A 307 16.29 2.18 -2.11
N LYS A 308 15.49 2.39 -3.16
CA LYS A 308 14.83 3.67 -3.46
C LYS A 308 13.36 3.70 -3.11
N TYR A 309 12.69 2.55 -3.08
CA TYR A 309 11.26 2.49 -2.77
C TYR A 309 10.84 1.10 -2.31
N LEU A 310 9.71 1.05 -1.63
CA LEU A 310 8.92 -0.15 -1.42
C LEU A 310 7.50 0.08 -1.93
N PHE A 311 6.99 -0.86 -2.69
CA PHE A 311 5.73 -0.74 -3.41
C PHE A 311 4.93 -2.04 -3.34
N THR A 312 3.67 -1.97 -2.95
CA THR A 312 2.75 -3.12 -2.98
C THR A 312 1.58 -2.87 -3.91
N TYR A 313 1.06 -3.93 -4.53
CA TYR A 313 -0.07 -3.84 -5.46
C TYR A 313 -0.87 -5.14 -5.53
N VAL A 314 -2.08 -5.04 -6.11
CA VAL A 314 -2.96 -6.20 -6.35
C VAL A 314 -3.25 -6.34 -7.84
N ASN A 315 -3.09 -7.53 -8.41
CA ASN A 315 -3.30 -7.91 -9.82
C ASN A 315 -2.34 -7.26 -10.82
N ASN A 316 -2.16 -5.95 -10.76
CA ASN A 316 -1.22 -5.24 -11.63
C ASN A 316 -0.68 -3.98 -10.93
N ARG A 317 0.46 -3.46 -11.43
CA ARG A 317 1.15 -2.29 -10.84
C ARG A 317 0.30 -1.01 -10.83
N LEU A 318 -0.73 -0.88 -11.68
CA LEU A 318 -1.62 0.30 -11.63
C LEU A 318 -2.60 0.23 -10.44
N MET A 319 -2.79 -0.95 -9.88
CA MET A 319 -3.63 -1.21 -8.72
C MET A 319 -2.79 -1.19 -7.43
N GLN A 320 -1.98 -0.14 -7.28
CA GLN A 320 -1.16 0.15 -6.10
C GLN A 320 -1.96 0.10 -4.80
N VAL A 321 -1.41 -0.53 -3.76
CA VAL A 321 -1.93 -0.41 -2.39
C VAL A 321 -1.04 0.57 -1.61
N LEU A 322 0.24 0.27 -1.46
CA LEU A 322 1.22 1.09 -0.74
C LEU A 322 2.37 1.52 -1.67
N TYR A 323 2.85 2.75 -1.48
CA TYR A 323 4.11 3.21 -2.07
C TYR A 323 4.88 4.07 -1.06
N THR A 324 6.06 3.61 -0.68
CA THR A 324 6.96 4.26 0.28
C THR A 324 8.29 4.57 -0.40
N PRO A 325 8.53 5.83 -0.80
CA PRO A 325 9.83 6.22 -1.34
C PRO A 325 10.86 6.39 -0.22
N PHE A 326 12.08 5.95 -0.47
CA PHE A 326 13.24 6.12 0.40
C PHE A 326 14.10 7.28 -0.12
N ARG A 327 14.22 8.33 0.68
CA ARG A 327 14.93 9.57 0.31
C ARG A 327 15.96 9.89 1.37
N GLU A 328 17.16 10.30 0.98
CA GLU A 328 18.24 10.66 1.92
C GLU A 328 17.79 11.73 2.94
N LYS A 329 17.08 12.76 2.47
CA LYS A 329 16.59 13.85 3.33
C LYS A 329 15.43 13.44 4.25
N GLU A 330 14.77 12.32 3.97
CA GLU A 330 13.56 11.82 4.64
C GLU A 330 13.69 10.30 4.87
N ASN A 331 14.73 9.90 5.60
CA ASN A 331 14.93 8.50 6.02
C ASN A 331 13.81 8.03 6.97
N MET A 332 13.77 6.73 7.25
CA MET A 332 12.74 6.16 8.13
C MET A 332 12.75 6.80 9.53
N TRP A 333 13.92 7.08 10.12
CA TRP A 333 13.99 7.75 11.43
C TRP A 333 13.26 9.11 11.43
N ARG A 334 13.55 9.97 10.44
CA ARG A 334 12.90 11.28 10.28
C ARG A 334 11.42 11.15 9.98
N ARG A 335 11.04 10.17 9.15
CA ARG A 335 9.62 9.85 8.86
C ARG A 335 8.85 9.55 10.14
N GLY A 336 9.48 8.93 11.14
CA GLY A 336 8.85 8.52 12.39
C GLY A 336 8.46 9.70 13.26
N SER A 337 9.28 10.76 13.22
CA SER A 337 9.13 11.92 14.11
C SER A 337 9.02 11.48 15.57
N PHE A 338 9.93 10.58 15.98
CA PHE A 338 9.95 9.99 17.32
C PHE A 338 10.20 11.04 18.40
N PRO A 339 9.61 10.87 19.61
CA PRO A 339 9.95 11.72 20.75
C PRO A 339 11.41 11.52 21.17
N HIS A 340 11.96 12.42 21.99
CA HIS A 340 13.32 12.25 22.53
C HIS A 340 13.42 11.09 23.53
N ALA A 341 12.32 10.76 24.20
CA ALA A 341 12.27 9.70 25.21
C ALA A 341 10.89 9.05 25.24
N ASN A 342 10.87 7.80 25.72
CA ASN A 342 9.66 7.05 25.99
C ASN A 342 8.89 7.63 27.18
N ALA A 343 7.64 7.17 27.36
CA ALA A 343 6.79 7.59 28.47
C ALA A 343 7.41 7.31 29.85
N ASN A 344 8.33 6.33 29.94
CA ASN A 344 9.07 6.00 31.15
C ASN A 344 10.36 6.83 31.36
N GLY A 345 10.66 7.79 30.47
CA GLY A 345 11.84 8.65 30.52
C GLY A 345 13.11 8.06 29.90
N THR A 346 13.05 6.85 29.31
CA THR A 346 14.19 6.26 28.61
C THR A 346 14.42 6.99 27.29
N GLU A 347 15.64 7.48 27.07
CA GLU A 347 16.03 8.14 25.82
C GLU A 347 15.88 7.20 24.62
N LEU A 348 15.23 7.69 23.56
CA LEU A 348 15.13 6.97 22.30
C LEU A 348 16.39 7.19 21.47
N LYS A 349 17.05 6.08 21.13
CA LYS A 349 18.25 6.09 20.28
C LYS A 349 17.88 5.59 18.90
N ASP A 350 18.39 6.27 17.88
CA ASP A 350 18.23 5.86 16.49
C ASP A 350 19.04 4.56 16.23
N PRO A 351 18.38 3.40 16.05
CA PRO A 351 19.09 2.15 15.78
C PRO A 351 19.69 2.10 14.36
N TRP A 352 19.24 2.99 13.47
CA TRP A 352 19.58 2.99 12.04
C TRP A 352 20.60 4.05 11.67
N GLY A 353 20.81 5.06 12.51
CA GLY A 353 21.61 6.25 12.21
C GLY A 353 23.05 5.96 11.77
N ARG A 354 23.62 4.81 12.16
CA ARG A 354 24.97 4.37 11.76
C ARG A 354 25.06 3.84 10.33
N THR A 355 23.94 3.47 9.72
CA THR A 355 23.92 2.85 8.39
C THR A 355 24.12 3.87 7.27
N GLY A 356 23.70 5.13 7.47
CA GLY A 356 23.65 6.14 6.42
C GLY A 356 22.65 5.84 5.30
N ARG A 357 21.87 4.75 5.40
CA ARG A 357 20.95 4.29 4.35
C ARG A 357 19.53 4.82 4.63
N PRO A 358 18.84 5.42 3.64
CA PRO A 358 17.51 6.00 3.86
C PRO A 358 16.40 4.96 4.00
N ASN A 359 16.64 3.73 3.54
CA ASN A 359 15.66 2.65 3.49
C ASN A 359 15.73 1.67 4.67
N THR A 360 16.66 1.87 5.61
CA THR A 360 16.76 1.09 6.85
C THR A 360 15.46 1.20 7.65
N PRO A 361 14.83 0.09 8.09
CA PRO A 361 15.38 -1.27 8.21
C PRO A 361 15.12 -2.24 7.04
N PHE A 362 14.57 -1.77 5.91
CA PHE A 362 14.21 -2.60 4.75
C PHE A 362 15.40 -2.84 3.79
N ASP A 363 16.59 -2.98 4.35
CA ASP A 363 17.88 -3.06 3.65
C ASP A 363 18.65 -4.37 3.90
N HIS A 364 17.96 -5.36 4.49
CA HIS A 364 18.43 -6.72 4.73
C HIS A 364 17.53 -7.77 4.06
N GLU A 365 17.89 -9.05 4.22
CA GLU A 365 17.09 -10.16 3.69
C GLU A 365 15.79 -10.34 4.46
N PHE A 366 14.70 -10.54 3.73
CA PHE A 366 13.37 -10.88 4.25
C PHE A 366 12.93 -12.24 3.70
N TYR A 367 12.13 -12.96 4.47
CA TYR A 367 11.49 -14.22 4.06
C TYR A 367 9.96 -14.07 4.05
N LEU A 368 9.30 -14.86 3.21
CA LEU A 368 7.85 -14.83 3.04
C LEU A 368 7.15 -15.65 4.12
N ILE A 369 6.00 -15.16 4.57
CA ILE A 369 5.05 -15.81 5.48
C ILE A 369 3.66 -15.76 4.85
N ILE A 370 2.95 -16.89 4.91
CA ILE A 370 1.54 -16.98 4.54
C ILE A 370 0.79 -17.66 5.68
N ASN A 371 -0.28 -17.04 6.16
CA ASN A 371 -1.12 -17.62 7.22
C ASN A 371 -2.59 -17.22 7.10
N LEU A 372 -3.40 -17.94 7.86
CA LEU A 372 -4.79 -17.59 8.14
C LEU A 372 -4.98 -17.52 9.65
N ALA A 373 -4.86 -16.33 10.23
CA ALA A 373 -5.18 -16.11 11.63
C ALA A 373 -6.70 -16.06 11.85
N VAL A 374 -7.12 -16.22 13.10
CA VAL A 374 -8.53 -16.14 13.50
C VAL A 374 -8.66 -15.33 14.78
N GLY A 375 -9.55 -14.34 14.77
CA GLY A 375 -9.75 -13.46 15.91
C GLY A 375 -8.51 -12.63 16.23
N GLY A 376 -8.36 -12.22 17.49
CA GLY A 376 -7.28 -11.34 17.92
C GLY A 376 -7.73 -10.34 19.00
N THR A 377 -6.82 -9.93 19.86
CA THR A 377 -7.07 -8.93 20.92
C THR A 377 -6.29 -7.63 20.73
N ASN A 378 -5.77 -7.39 19.54
CA ASN A 378 -4.93 -6.24 19.20
C ASN A 378 -5.69 -5.07 18.55
N GLY A 379 -7.02 -5.13 18.49
CA GLY A 379 -7.85 -4.10 17.84
C GLY A 379 -8.04 -4.27 16.34
N TRP A 380 -7.47 -5.32 15.71
CA TRP A 380 -7.73 -5.62 14.30
C TRP A 380 -9.22 -5.78 14.00
N PHE A 381 -9.93 -6.48 14.90
CA PHE A 381 -11.39 -6.48 14.96
C PHE A 381 -11.84 -5.50 16.03
N LYS A 382 -12.53 -4.41 15.65
CA LYS A 382 -12.85 -3.33 16.59
C LYS A 382 -13.95 -3.72 17.58
N ASP A 383 -13.68 -3.45 18.86
CA ASP A 383 -14.64 -3.60 19.95
C ASP A 383 -15.97 -2.86 19.69
N GLY A 384 -17.07 -3.53 20.01
CA GLY A 384 -18.43 -3.00 19.89
C GLY A 384 -18.89 -2.75 18.44
N LYS A 385 -18.23 -3.34 17.44
CA LYS A 385 -18.60 -3.21 16.02
C LYS A 385 -18.98 -4.56 15.41
N SER A 386 -19.93 -4.50 14.48
CA SER A 386 -20.34 -5.63 13.61
C SER A 386 -20.59 -6.95 14.36
N GLY A 387 -21.13 -6.88 15.59
CA GLY A 387 -21.46 -8.06 16.38
C GLY A 387 -20.26 -8.84 16.93
N LYS A 388 -19.07 -8.24 17.03
CA LYS A 388 -17.89 -8.87 17.64
C LYS A 388 -18.24 -9.43 19.04
N PRO A 389 -18.07 -10.75 19.28
CA PRO A 389 -18.53 -11.38 20.52
C PRO A 389 -17.56 -11.27 21.70
N TRP A 390 -16.33 -10.80 21.49
CA TRP A 390 -15.33 -10.60 22.55
C TRP A 390 -14.89 -9.14 22.65
N LEU A 391 -14.30 -8.79 23.79
CA LEU A 391 -13.58 -7.53 23.99
C LEU A 391 -12.08 -7.81 24.06
N ASP A 392 -11.27 -6.91 23.50
CA ASP A 392 -9.81 -7.07 23.44
C ASP A 392 -9.17 -7.14 24.84
N THR A 393 -9.74 -6.41 25.80
CA THR A 393 -9.25 -6.39 27.19
C THR A 393 -9.79 -7.52 28.06
N SER A 394 -10.70 -8.36 27.53
CA SER A 394 -11.28 -9.47 28.28
C SER A 394 -10.26 -10.60 28.43
N PRO A 395 -9.93 -11.05 29.66
CA PRO A 395 -9.12 -12.25 29.85
C PRO A 395 -9.84 -13.53 29.41
N LYS A 396 -11.10 -13.42 28.98
CA LYS A 396 -11.94 -14.52 28.48
C LYS A 396 -12.18 -14.43 26.97
N ALA A 397 -11.49 -13.55 26.25
CA ALA A 397 -11.77 -13.27 24.83
C ALA A 397 -11.87 -14.53 23.94
N ASN A 398 -10.91 -15.46 24.08
CA ASN A 398 -10.93 -16.77 23.40
C ASN A 398 -12.21 -17.57 23.69
N LYS A 399 -12.65 -17.55 24.95
CA LYS A 399 -13.83 -18.27 25.40
C LYS A 399 -15.12 -17.60 24.91
N ASP A 400 -15.20 -16.27 25.01
CA ASP A 400 -16.35 -15.49 24.53
C ASP A 400 -16.53 -15.74 23.01
N PHE A 401 -15.41 -15.80 22.27
CA PHE A 401 -15.38 -16.23 20.87
C PHE A 401 -15.93 -17.65 20.68
N TRP A 402 -15.44 -18.64 21.44
CA TRP A 402 -15.91 -20.03 21.36
C TRP A 402 -17.41 -20.20 21.68
N GLU A 403 -17.90 -19.52 22.72
CA GLU A 403 -19.31 -19.59 23.13
C GLU A 403 -20.23 -18.96 22.07
N ALA A 404 -19.74 -17.96 21.33
CA ALA A 404 -20.46 -17.34 20.23
C ALA A 404 -20.40 -18.10 18.89
N ARG A 405 -19.81 -19.31 18.84
CA ARG A 405 -19.64 -20.06 17.57
C ARG A 405 -20.91 -20.29 16.77
N GLY A 406 -22.07 -20.41 17.44
CA GLY A 406 -23.36 -20.50 16.76
C GLY A 406 -23.71 -19.27 15.91
N GLN A 407 -23.09 -18.11 16.18
CA GLN A 407 -23.31 -16.87 15.43
C GLN A 407 -22.36 -16.74 14.23
N TRP A 408 -21.07 -17.02 14.42
CA TRP A 408 -20.05 -16.75 13.41
C TRP A 408 -19.65 -17.98 12.58
N TYR A 409 -19.67 -19.19 13.12
CA TYR A 409 -19.22 -20.38 12.39
C TYR A 409 -20.05 -20.67 11.12
N PRO A 410 -21.39 -20.45 11.10
CA PRO A 410 -22.17 -20.59 9.86
C PRO A 410 -21.74 -19.63 8.73
N THR A 411 -21.01 -18.55 9.05
CA THR A 411 -20.51 -17.59 8.05
C THR A 411 -19.26 -18.10 7.33
N TRP A 412 -18.58 -19.11 7.87
CA TRP A 412 -17.36 -19.72 7.33
C TRP A 412 -17.68 -20.59 6.11
N THR A 413 -18.11 -19.94 5.04
CA THR A 413 -18.43 -20.56 3.75
C THR A 413 -17.17 -20.89 2.94
N GLN A 414 -16.07 -20.17 3.21
CA GLN A 414 -14.77 -20.42 2.61
C GLN A 414 -13.65 -20.14 3.63
N PRO A 415 -13.49 -20.98 4.66
CA PRO A 415 -12.56 -20.73 5.76
C PRO A 415 -11.12 -21.09 5.39
N TYR A 416 -10.68 -20.75 4.19
CA TYR A 416 -9.34 -21.04 3.71
C TYR A 416 -8.79 -19.93 2.81
N ILE A 417 -7.48 -19.73 2.88
CA ILE A 417 -6.72 -19.10 1.81
C ILE A 417 -6.29 -20.19 0.83
N GLU A 418 -6.57 -19.98 -0.45
CA GLU A 418 -6.21 -20.87 -1.55
C GLU A 418 -5.09 -20.19 -2.35
N VAL A 419 -3.88 -20.74 -2.28
CA VAL A 419 -2.70 -20.20 -2.94
C VAL A 419 -2.41 -21.02 -4.19
N LYS A 420 -2.51 -20.37 -5.34
CA LYS A 420 -2.24 -20.98 -6.65
C LYS A 420 -0.77 -21.03 -6.98
N SER A 421 -0.02 -19.97 -6.68
CA SER A 421 1.41 -19.91 -6.98
C SER A 421 2.13 -18.85 -6.17
N VAL A 422 3.43 -19.06 -5.96
CA VAL A 422 4.36 -18.09 -5.38
C VAL A 422 5.55 -17.92 -6.31
N ARG A 423 5.91 -16.67 -6.58
CA ARG A 423 7.11 -16.31 -7.33
C ARG A 423 7.92 -15.29 -6.55
N ILE A 424 9.20 -15.57 -6.37
CA ILE A 424 10.17 -14.69 -5.73
C ILE A 424 11.30 -14.46 -6.71
N ASP A 425 11.51 -13.22 -7.12
CA ASP A 425 12.66 -12.81 -7.90
C ASP A 425 13.48 -11.77 -7.10
N GLN A 426 14.80 -11.96 -7.03
CA GLN A 426 15.70 -11.01 -6.39
C GLN A 426 16.36 -10.10 -7.43
N GLN A 427 16.62 -8.84 -7.07
CA GLN A 427 17.48 -7.98 -7.87
C GLN A 427 18.88 -8.61 -8.03
N CYS A 428 19.42 -8.60 -9.25
CA CYS A 428 20.74 -9.14 -9.58
C CYS A 428 21.48 -8.32 -10.65
N ASP A 429 21.32 -7.00 -10.61
CA ASP A 429 22.00 -6.03 -11.48
C ASP A 429 23.28 -5.45 -10.88
N GLY A 430 23.60 -5.74 -9.61
CA GLY A 430 24.83 -5.32 -8.93
C GLY A 430 24.67 -4.08 -8.05
N ASP A 431 23.55 -3.37 -8.15
CA ASP A 431 23.29 -2.16 -7.37
C ASP A 431 22.77 -2.48 -5.94
N GLU A 432 22.57 -3.77 -5.60
CA GLU A 432 22.03 -4.26 -4.31
C GLU A 432 22.87 -3.86 -3.08
N PHE A 433 24.07 -3.32 -3.33
CA PHE A 433 25.07 -2.96 -2.33
C PHE A 433 25.52 -1.48 -2.39
N GLU A 434 25.15 -0.71 -3.44
CA GLU A 434 25.79 0.59 -3.72
C GLU A 434 25.21 1.82 -2.99
N ALA A 435 24.21 1.67 -2.12
CA ALA A 435 23.58 2.82 -1.45
C ALA A 435 24.44 3.51 -0.37
N GLY A 436 25.63 3.00 -0.05
CA GLY A 436 26.49 3.55 1.01
C GLY A 436 27.78 4.25 0.56
N SER A 437 28.22 4.09 -0.69
CA SER A 437 29.57 4.52 -1.10
C SER A 437 29.63 5.83 -1.89
N ARG A 438 28.57 6.23 -2.58
CA ARG A 438 28.60 7.42 -3.46
C ARG A 438 28.36 8.76 -2.74
N GLY A 439 27.88 8.75 -1.50
CA GLY A 439 27.70 9.96 -0.70
C GLY A 439 28.98 10.44 -0.02
N MET A 440 29.89 9.52 0.31
CA MET A 440 31.11 9.84 1.05
C MET A 440 32.22 10.41 0.14
N ASP A 441 32.26 10.00 -1.14
CA ASP A 441 33.30 10.40 -2.10
C ASP A 441 33.04 11.78 -2.75
N ARG A 442 31.83 12.34 -2.61
CA ARG A 442 31.51 13.71 -3.05
C ARG A 442 31.82 14.75 -1.97
N ASP A 443 31.47 14.48 -0.72
CA ASP A 443 31.76 15.40 0.39
C ASP A 443 33.27 15.47 0.69
N GLN A 444 34.03 14.38 0.48
CA GLN A 444 35.50 14.42 0.60
C GLN A 444 36.18 15.22 -0.52
N ARG A 445 35.64 15.20 -1.75
CA ARG A 445 36.16 16.02 -2.86
C ARG A 445 35.78 17.49 -2.75
N GLU A 446 34.64 17.82 -2.16
CA GLU A 446 34.29 19.22 -1.89
C GLU A 446 35.06 19.80 -0.69
N ALA A 447 35.39 18.98 0.32
CA ALA A 447 36.25 19.38 1.43
C ALA A 447 37.73 19.59 1.03
N GLU A 448 38.31 18.75 0.16
CA GLU A 448 39.68 18.94 -0.33
C GLU A 448 39.85 20.17 -1.25
N VAL A 449 38.77 20.60 -1.91
CA VAL A 449 38.80 21.80 -2.78
C VAL A 449 38.72 23.08 -1.94
N ASP A 450 38.02 23.08 -0.80
CA ASP A 450 37.93 24.25 0.08
C ASP A 450 39.21 24.45 0.91
N ASP A 451 39.85 23.37 1.39
CA ASP A 451 41.13 23.44 2.10
C ASP A 451 42.30 23.88 1.20
N GLY A 452 42.26 23.52 -0.09
CA GLY A 452 43.25 23.96 -1.09
C GLY A 452 43.21 25.48 -1.37
N VAL A 453 42.03 26.09 -1.31
CA VAL A 453 41.84 27.54 -1.51
C VAL A 453 42.24 28.34 -0.27
N VAL A 454 42.04 27.78 0.93
CA VAL A 454 42.46 28.41 2.19
C VAL A 454 43.98 28.32 2.39
N GLY A 455 44.62 27.22 1.96
CA GLY A 455 46.08 27.04 2.00
C GLY A 455 46.86 28.07 1.15
N GLU A 456 46.43 28.32 -0.09
CA GLU A 456 47.07 29.32 -0.97
C GLU A 456 46.83 30.78 -0.52
N ALA A 457 45.75 31.03 0.24
CA ALA A 457 45.45 32.36 0.78
C ALA A 457 46.27 32.69 2.05
N MET A 458 46.62 31.69 2.86
CA MET A 458 47.46 31.87 4.06
C MET A 458 48.95 32.06 3.73
N GLU A 459 49.46 31.37 2.70
CA GLU A 459 50.88 31.49 2.31
C GLU A 459 51.19 32.89 1.71
N LYS A 460 50.24 33.48 0.97
CA LYS A 460 50.37 34.87 0.44
C LYS A 460 50.17 35.97 1.49
N ALA A 461 49.60 35.66 2.66
CA ALA A 461 49.41 36.62 3.74
C ALA A 461 50.65 36.70 4.66
N ASN A 462 51.40 35.62 4.84
CA ASN A 462 52.62 35.61 5.65
C ASN A 462 53.81 36.30 4.97
N ASP A 463 53.97 36.16 3.65
CA ASP A 463 55.03 36.85 2.89
C ASP A 463 54.86 38.38 2.87
N LYS A 464 53.66 38.89 3.20
CA LYS A 464 53.38 40.33 3.26
C LYS A 464 53.57 40.92 4.67
N ALA A 465 53.60 40.10 5.71
CA ALA A 465 53.76 40.53 7.10
C ALA A 465 55.24 40.59 7.54
N GLU A 466 56.13 39.80 6.93
CA GLU A 466 57.58 39.84 7.24
C GLU A 466 58.33 40.99 6.54
N GLY A 467 57.68 41.73 5.64
CA GLY A 467 58.28 42.86 4.91
C GLY A 467 58.12 44.24 5.56
N GLU A 468 57.26 44.41 6.58
CA GLU A 468 56.92 45.74 7.13
C GLU A 468 57.49 46.06 8.52
N ASP A 469 58.17 45.13 9.21
CA ASP A 469 58.70 45.37 10.58
C ASP A 469 60.22 45.64 10.64
N LYS A 470 60.81 46.18 9.58
CA LYS A 470 62.19 46.71 9.59
C LYS A 470 62.23 48.18 9.17
N GLY A 471 61.72 49.04 10.04
CA GLY A 471 61.98 50.47 9.90
C GLY A 471 61.23 51.37 10.87
N LYS A 472 61.70 51.48 12.14
CA LYS A 472 61.76 52.76 12.88
C LYS A 472 62.40 52.62 14.28
N MET A 473 63.41 53.48 14.51
CA MET A 473 63.95 54.00 15.79
C MET A 473 64.83 53.02 16.59
N VAL A 474 66.14 53.25 16.85
CA VAL A 474 66.89 54.44 17.35
C VAL A 474 66.29 55.05 18.62
#